data_AF-A0AAV8RVC4-F1
#
_entry.id   AF-A0AAV8RVC4-F1
#
_cell.length_a   1.000
_cell.length_b   1.000
_cell.length_c   1.000
_cell.angle_alpha   90.00
_cell.angle_beta   90.00
_cell.angle_gamma   90.00
#
_symmetry.space_group_name_H-M   'P 1'
#
loop_
_entity.id
_entity.type
_entity.pdbx_description
1 polymer ?
#
loop_
_entity_poly.entity_id
_entity_poly.type
_entity_poly.pdbx_seq_one_letter_code
_entity_poly.pdbx_strand_id
1 'polypeptide(L)' 'MTTRMKPSLAAVLAIAVAVVVSVGFEERFGEGWENLWVISDWKKDEIMAGDWNHTSGKSTGDPEVKGI' A
#
# COMPACT_ATOMS: atom_id res chain seq x y z
N MET A 1 -48.30 -6.44 -25.14
CA MET A 1 -48.24 -6.84 -23.72
C MET A 1 -46.80 -7.24 -23.42
N THR A 2 -45.96 -6.32 -22.96
CA THR A 2 -44.53 -6.54 -22.73
C THR A 2 -44.32 -6.93 -21.27
N THR A 3 -44.08 -8.23 -21.02
CA THR A 3 -43.78 -8.74 -19.69
C THR A 3 -42.37 -8.32 -19.28
N ARG A 4 -42.26 -7.40 -18.32
CA ARG A 4 -40.98 -7.00 -17.72
C ARG A 4 -40.48 -8.14 -16.83
N MET A 5 -39.53 -8.95 -17.31
CA MET A 5 -38.88 -9.97 -16.49
C MET A 5 -38.08 -9.31 -15.36
N LYS A 6 -38.44 -9.64 -14.11
CA LYS A 6 -37.65 -9.27 -12.93
C LYS A 6 -36.54 -10.32 -12.77
N PRO A 7 -35.26 -9.93 -12.68
CA PRO A 7 -34.19 -10.89 -12.48
C PRO A 7 -34.46 -11.65 -11.18
N SER A 8 -34.33 -12.99 -11.23
CA SER A 8 -34.49 -13.81 -10.04
C SER A 8 -33.39 -13.46 -9.03
N LEU A 9 -33.72 -13.53 -7.74
CA LEU A 9 -32.75 -13.27 -6.67
C LEU A 9 -31.48 -14.16 -6.81
N ALA A 10 -31.66 -15.37 -7.34
CA ALA A 10 -30.58 -16.29 -7.68
C ALA A 10 -29.63 -15.76 -8.79
N ALA A 11 -30.17 -15.10 -9.82
CA ALA A 11 -29.36 -14.49 -10.87
C ALA A 11 -28.58 -13.26 -10.38
N VAL A 12 -29.13 -12.50 -9.43
CA VAL A 12 -28.43 -11.39 -8.78
C VAL A 12 -27.30 -11.90 -7.86
N LEU A 13 -27.55 -12.99 -7.13
CA LEU A 13 -26.55 -13.59 -6.24
C LEU A 13 -25.39 -14.24 -7.01
N ALA A 14 -25.65 -14.81 -8.20
CA ALA A 14 -24.64 -15.43 -9.05
C ALA A 14 -23.60 -14.44 -9.64
N ILE A 15 -23.91 -13.14 -9.65
CA ILE A 15 -23.01 -12.09 -10.18
C ILE A 15 -22.07 -11.56 -9.09
N ALA A 16 -22.37 -11.82 -7.81
CA ALA A 16 -21.55 -11.37 -6.68
C ALA A 16 -20.39 -12.33 -6.41
N VAL A 17 -19.40 -12.36 -7.31
CA VAL A 17 -18.11 -13.02 -7.03
C VAL A 17 -17.23 -12.02 -6.29
N ALA A 18 -16.94 -12.27 -5.01
CA ALA A 18 -15.99 -11.49 -4.25
C ALA A 18 -14.56 -11.87 -4.67
N VAL A 19 -13.80 -10.90 -5.16
CA VAL A 19 -12.35 -11.06 -5.39
C VAL A 19 -11.65 -10.80 -4.06
N VAL A 20 -10.96 -11.81 -3.54
CA VAL A 20 -10.07 -11.66 -2.38
C VAL A 20 -8.65 -11.54 -2.91
N VAL A 21 -7.96 -10.46 -2.52
CA VAL A 21 -6.55 -10.25 -2.83
C VAL A 21 -5.76 -10.18 -1.52
N SER A 22 -4.58 -10.81 -1.49
CA SER A 22 -3.64 -10.72 -0.38
C SER A 22 -2.55 -9.71 -0.71
N VAL A 23 -2.28 -8.79 0.22
CA VAL A 23 -1.14 -7.89 0.15
C VAL A 23 0.01 -8.51 0.94
N GLY A 24 1.09 -8.89 0.25
CA GLY A 24 2.24 -9.54 0.88
C GLY A 24 3.17 -8.59 1.64
N PHE A 25 3.12 -7.30 1.33
CA PHE A 25 3.86 -6.24 1.99
C PHE A 25 3.22 -4.89 1.68
N GLU A 26 3.14 -4.01 2.67
CA GLU A 26 2.71 -2.62 2.51
C GLU A 26 3.50 -1.75 3.48
N GLU A 27 4.04 -0.64 3.00
CA GLU A 27 4.73 0.37 3.80
C GLU A 27 4.22 1.76 3.38
N ARG A 28 3.91 2.59 4.37
CA ARG A 28 3.42 3.97 4.19
C ARG A 28 4.37 5.01 4.75
N PHE A 29 5.47 4.56 5.36
CA PHE A 29 6.47 5.39 6.01
C PHE A 29 5.80 6.35 7.01
N GLY A 30 4.93 5.79 7.85
CA GLY A 30 4.28 6.54 8.91
C GLY A 30 5.20 6.77 10.11
N GLU A 31 4.62 7.19 11.23
CA GLU A 31 5.35 7.18 12.50
C GLU A 31 5.84 5.76 12.84
N GLY A 32 7.11 5.65 13.22
CA GLY A 32 7.72 4.39 13.65
C GLY A 32 8.16 3.46 12.53
N TRP A 33 8.29 3.95 11.28
CA TRP A 33 8.87 3.20 10.16
C TRP A 33 10.27 2.64 10.49
N GLU A 34 11.04 3.33 11.33
CA GLU A 34 12.37 2.92 11.79
C GLU A 34 12.36 1.56 12.53
N ASN A 35 11.20 1.12 13.05
CA ASN A 35 11.08 -0.16 13.72
C ASN A 35 11.02 -1.36 12.76
N LEU A 36 10.69 -1.11 11.49
CA LEU A 36 10.50 -2.14 10.46
C LEU A 36 11.71 -2.27 9.53
N TRP A 37 12.57 -1.24 9.51
CA TRP A 37 13.68 -1.14 8.58
C TRP A 37 15.02 -1.06 9.31
N VAL A 38 16.03 -1.77 8.81
CA VAL A 38 17.36 -1.85 9.42
C VAL A 38 18.42 -1.45 8.40
N ILE A 39 19.28 -0.48 8.76
CA ILE A 39 20.47 -0.16 7.97
C ILE A 39 21.46 -1.31 8.13
N SER A 40 21.90 -1.88 7.00
CA SER A 40 22.82 -3.02 7.00
C SER A 40 24.19 -2.64 7.58
N ASP A 41 24.76 -3.57 8.34
CA ASP A 41 26.16 -3.50 8.81
C ASP A 41 27.20 -3.72 7.69
N TRP A 42 26.75 -4.07 6.48
CA TRP A 42 27.66 -4.26 5.35
C TRP A 42 28.38 -2.96 5.01
N LYS A 43 29.72 -3.00 4.97
CA LYS A 43 30.61 -1.84 4.73
C LYS A 43 30.46 -0.69 5.73
N LYS A 44 29.97 -0.96 6.95
CA LYS A 44 29.88 0.07 8.01
C LYS A 44 31.23 0.73 8.31
N ASP A 45 32.30 -0.05 8.30
CA ASP A 45 33.67 0.43 8.61
C ASP A 45 34.25 1.30 7.48
N GLU A 46 33.70 1.20 6.27
CA GLU A 46 34.08 2.04 5.13
C GLU A 46 33.31 3.39 5.13
N ILE A 47 32.34 3.56 6.04
CA ILE A 47 31.43 4.74 6.10
C ILE A 47 30.74 4.97 4.74
N MET A 48 30.41 3.87 4.06
CA MET A 48 29.76 3.90 2.74
C MET A 48 28.25 3.71 2.82
N ALA A 49 27.73 3.28 3.97
CA ALA A 49 26.30 3.25 4.22
C ALA A 49 25.82 4.68 4.46
N GLY A 50 24.96 5.18 3.58
CA GLY A 50 24.29 6.46 3.77
C GLY A 50 23.16 6.36 4.79
N ASP A 51 22.69 7.53 5.26
CA ASP A 51 21.52 7.63 6.12
C ASP A 51 20.23 7.73 5.30
N TRP A 52 19.13 7.27 5.88
CA TRP A 52 17.79 7.46 5.33
C TRP A 52 17.21 8.81 5.75
N ASN A 53 16.52 9.46 4.83
CA ASN A 53 15.90 10.75 5.07
C ASN A 53 14.39 10.66 4.90
N HIS A 54 13.67 10.70 6.01
CA HIS A 54 12.21 10.60 6.00
C HIS A 54 11.56 11.94 5.64
N THR A 55 11.11 12.08 4.40
CA THR A 55 10.63 13.37 3.86
C THR A 55 9.55 13.21 2.80
N SER A 56 8.74 14.26 2.62
CA SER A 56 7.80 14.41 1.52
C SER A 56 8.44 15.01 0.26
N GLY A 57 9.68 15.50 0.36
CA GLY A 57 10.35 16.23 -0.71
C GLY A 57 9.76 17.61 -0.98
N LYS A 58 10.36 18.34 -1.93
CA LYS A 58 10.06 19.76 -2.19
C LYS A 58 8.78 19.99 -2.98
N SER A 59 8.30 19.00 -3.72
CA SER A 59 7.18 19.15 -4.66
C SER A 59 6.23 17.95 -4.53
N THR A 60 5.59 17.86 -3.36
CA THR A 60 4.56 16.85 -3.06
C THR A 60 3.16 17.43 -3.21
N GLY A 61 2.19 16.58 -3.55
CA GLY A 61 0.76 16.92 -3.50
C GLY A 61 0.17 16.90 -2.09
N ASP A 62 0.82 16.18 -1.16
CA ASP A 62 0.45 16.09 0.25
C ASP A 62 1.73 16.06 1.13
N PRO A 63 1.96 17.06 1.99
CA PRO A 63 3.13 17.12 2.87
C PRO A 63 3.16 16.04 3.96
N GLU A 64 2.02 15.42 4.27
CA GLU A 64 1.95 14.35 5.27
C GLU A 64 2.35 12.99 4.69
N VAL A 65 2.37 12.85 3.36
CA VAL A 65 2.85 11.65 2.69
C VAL A 65 4.36 11.74 2.51
N LYS A 66 5.07 10.83 3.17
CA LYS A 66 6.54 10.81 3.23
C LYS A 66 7.08 9.46 2.74
N GLY A 67 8.39 9.45 2.49
CA GLY A 67 9.16 8.24 2.17
C GLY A 67 10.62 8.40 2.60
N ILE A 68 11.43 7.36 2.39
CA ILE A 68 12.86 7.30 2.72
C ILE A 68 13.73 7.05 1.49
#